data_AF-A0A2V6Y583-F1
#
_entry.id   AF-A0A2V6Y583-F1
#
_cell.length_a   1.000
_cell.length_b   1.000
_cell.length_c   1.000
_cell.angle_alpha   90.00
_cell.angle_beta   90.00
_cell.angle_gamma   90.00
#
_symmetry.space_group_name_H-M   'P 1'
#
loop_
_entity.id
_entity.type
_entity.pdbx_description
1 polymer ?
#
loop_
_entity_poly.entity_id
_entity_poly.type
_entity_poly.pdbx_seq_one_letter_code
_entity_poly.pdbx_strand_id
1 'polypeptide(L)'
;MIAEDLIRYQALRASFSAGHLDAASRWVRGMSSGSGWPTAAPLEFWSGRIAEARGDRTEARLHYERFVRWWADCDPELRPWWEEGRAALARLTAGPR
;
A
#
# COMPACT_ATOMS: atom_id res chain seq x y z
N MET A 1 6.38 -14.84 16.12
CA MET A 1 5.39 -14.38 15.14
C MET A 1 5.58 -12.94 14.64
N ILE A 2 6.51 -12.13 15.18
CA ILE A 2 6.74 -10.72 14.73
C ILE A 2 7.87 -10.61 13.68
N ALA A 3 8.89 -11.47 13.75
CA ALA A 3 10.07 -11.36 12.88
C ALA A 3 9.80 -11.69 11.39
N GLU A 4 8.90 -12.64 11.12
CA GLU A 4 8.62 -13.09 9.75
C GLU A 4 7.94 -11.99 8.92
N ASP A 5 6.94 -11.32 9.48
CA ASP A 5 6.25 -10.25 8.77
C ASP A 5 7.12 -8.99 8.62
N LEU A 6 8.04 -8.73 9.56
CA LEU A 6 9.06 -7.68 9.39
C LEU A 6 9.98 -7.98 8.20
N ILE A 7 10.46 -9.22 8.07
CA ILE A 7 11.30 -9.64 6.94
C ILE A 7 10.55 -9.49 5.61
N ARG A 8 9.29 -9.93 5.56
CA ARG A 8 8.42 -9.79 4.38
C ARG A 8 8.17 -8.33 4.03
N TYR A 9 7.98 -7.48 5.04
CA TYR A 9 7.81 -6.04 4.84
C TYR A 9 9.08 -5.37 4.30
N GLN A 10 10.26 -5.75 4.81
CA GLN A 10 11.53 -5.28 4.28
C GLN A 10 11.75 -5.74 2.82
N ALA A 11 11.42 -7.00 2.52
CA ALA A 11 11.51 -7.55 1.17
C ALA A 11 10.56 -6.86 0.19
N LEU A 12 9.34 -6.52 0.62
CA LEU A 12 8.40 -5.68 -0.12
C LEU A 12 9.04 -4.33 -0.47
N ARG A 13 9.54 -3.60 0.54
CA ARG A 13 10.12 -2.27 0.34
C ARG A 13 11.30 -2.31 -0.63
N ALA A 14 12.22 -3.26 -0.44
CA ALA A 14 13.39 -3.42 -1.29
C ALA A 14 13.00 -3.75 -2.73
N SER A 15 12.04 -4.67 -2.93
CA SER A 15 11.54 -5.04 -4.26
C SER A 15 10.90 -3.85 -4.96
N PHE A 16 10.08 -3.08 -4.25
CA PHE A 16 9.44 -1.89 -4.81
C PHE A 16 10.46 -0.81 -5.18
N SER A 17 11.43 -0.52 -4.30
CA SER A 17 12.49 0.47 -4.60
C SER A 17 13.37 0.09 -5.77
N ALA A 18 13.54 -1.21 -6.04
CA ALA A 18 14.27 -1.72 -7.19
C ALA A 18 13.44 -1.76 -8.48
N GLY A 19 12.16 -1.36 -8.45
CA GLY A 19 11.26 -1.47 -9.60
C GLY A 19 10.78 -2.90 -9.90
N HIS A 20 11.06 -3.87 -9.03
CA HIS A 20 10.60 -5.25 -9.17
C HIS A 20 9.14 -5.39 -8.70
N LEU A 21 8.21 -4.80 -9.45
CA LEU A 21 6.81 -4.63 -9.06
C LEU A 21 6.07 -5.97 -8.86
N ASP A 22 6.41 -7.01 -9.63
CA ASP A 22 5.83 -8.34 -9.48
C ASP A 22 6.27 -9.03 -8.19
N ALA A 23 7.55 -8.90 -7.83
CA ALA A 23 8.06 -9.38 -6.56
C ALA A 23 7.42 -8.64 -5.39
N ALA A 24 7.33 -7.31 -5.48
CA ALA A 24 6.64 -6.48 -4.48
C ALA A 24 5.17 -6.93 -4.29
N SER A 25 4.44 -7.14 -5.38
CA SER A 25 3.04 -7.61 -5.35
C SER A 25 2.92 -8.99 -4.70
N ARG A 26 3.87 -9.91 -4.97
CA ARG A 26 3.90 -11.22 -4.32
C ARG A 26 4.10 -11.11 -2.81
N TRP A 27 4.96 -10.21 -2.34
CA TRP A 27 5.16 -9.98 -0.91
C TRP A 27 3.89 -9.45 -0.24
N VAL A 28 3.22 -8.46 -0.84
CA VAL A 28 1.94 -7.94 -0.32
C VAL A 28 0.90 -9.06 -0.19
N ARG A 29 0.71 -9.87 -1.24
CA ARG A 29 -0.27 -10.97 -1.24
C ARG A 29 0.09 -12.07 -0.22
N GLY A 30 1.37 -12.30 0.02
CA GLY A 30 1.86 -13.29 0.98
C GLY A 30 1.74 -12.88 2.45
N MET A 31 1.44 -11.60 2.74
CA MET A 31 1.30 -11.08 4.10
C MET A 31 -0.13 -11.18 4.66
N SER A 32 -1.12 -11.68 3.91
CA SER A 32 -2.53 -11.63 4.33
C SER A 32 -3.01 -12.88 5.09
N SER A 33 -3.85 -12.62 6.12
CA SER A 33 -4.80 -13.49 6.85
C SER A 33 -4.32 -14.47 7.94
N GLY A 34 -3.03 -14.77 8.08
CA GLY A 34 -2.56 -15.76 9.07
C GLY A 34 -1.92 -15.22 10.36
N SER A 35 -1.50 -13.95 10.40
CA SER A 35 -0.49 -13.48 11.39
C SER A 35 -0.99 -12.62 12.54
N GLY A 36 -2.31 -12.38 12.65
CA GLY A 36 -2.88 -11.61 13.76
C GLY A 36 -2.51 -10.11 13.77
N TRP A 37 -1.95 -9.59 12.68
CA TRP A 37 -1.54 -8.19 12.54
C TRP A 37 -2.64 -7.37 11.83
N PRO A 38 -3.00 -6.14 12.27
CA PRO A 38 -4.03 -5.32 11.62
C PRO A 38 -3.44 -4.59 10.40
N THR A 39 -3.00 -5.35 9.38
CA THR A 39 -2.23 -4.84 8.22
C THR A 39 -3.05 -4.57 6.97
N ALA A 40 -4.36 -4.81 7.00
CA ALA A 40 -5.20 -4.73 5.79
C ALA A 40 -5.03 -3.40 5.05
N ALA A 41 -5.11 -2.27 5.75
CA ALA A 41 -4.98 -0.96 5.13
C ALA A 41 -3.55 -0.61 4.65
N PRO A 42 -2.47 -0.86 5.40
CA PRO A 42 -1.09 -0.76 4.92
C PRO A 42 -0.84 -1.55 3.63
N LEU A 43 -1.42 -2.75 3.54
CA LEU A 43 -1.31 -3.56 2.33
C LEU A 43 -2.11 -2.96 1.16
N GLU A 44 -3.27 -2.33 1.41
CA GLU A 44 -3.97 -1.53 0.41
C GLU A 44 -3.11 -0.35 -0.07
N PHE A 45 -2.43 0.37 0.82
CA PHE A 45 -1.50 1.45 0.41
C PHE A 45 -0.41 0.94 -0.54
N TRP A 46 0.25 -0.16 -0.17
CA TRP A 46 1.30 -0.75 -1.02
C TRP A 46 0.76 -1.31 -2.33
N SER A 47 -0.44 -1.87 -2.33
CA SER A 47 -1.11 -2.33 -3.56
C SER A 47 -1.39 -1.14 -4.48
N GLY A 48 -1.84 -0.01 -3.93
CA GLY A 48 -2.02 1.26 -4.64
C GLY A 48 -0.73 1.76 -5.29
N ARG A 49 0.38 1.81 -4.53
CA ARG A 49 1.69 2.21 -5.08
C ARG A 49 2.18 1.31 -6.20
N ILE A 50 2.00 0.00 -6.05
CA ILE A 50 2.42 -0.98 -7.06
C ILE A 50 1.59 -0.82 -8.34
N ALA A 51 0.27 -0.67 -8.22
CA ALA A 51 -0.62 -0.43 -9.36
C ALA A 51 -0.29 0.90 -10.05
N GLU A 52 -0.06 1.98 -9.28
CA GLU A 52 0.33 3.29 -9.82
C GLU A 52 1.66 3.20 -10.59
N ALA A 53 2.65 2.49 -10.05
CA ALA A 53 3.94 2.26 -10.71
C ALA A 53 3.84 1.40 -11.98
N ARG A 54 2.83 0.52 -12.07
CA ARG A 54 2.50 -0.25 -13.28
C ARG A 54 1.73 0.58 -14.32
N GLY A 55 1.30 1.79 -13.99
CA GLY A 55 0.41 2.60 -14.82
C GLY A 55 -1.06 2.19 -14.76
N ASP A 56 -1.43 1.25 -13.88
CA ASP A 56 -2.81 0.85 -13.67
C ASP A 56 -3.51 1.84 -12.73
N ARG A 57 -3.94 2.95 -13.33
CA ARG A 57 -4.59 4.06 -12.62
C ARG A 57 -5.88 3.63 -11.93
N THR A 58 -6.61 2.69 -12.51
CA THR A 58 -7.91 2.23 -12.00
C THR A 58 -7.71 1.41 -10.73
N GLU A 59 -6.84 0.41 -10.77
CA GLU A 59 -6.52 -0.41 -9.59
C GLU A 59 -5.85 0.43 -8.51
N ALA A 60 -4.94 1.34 -8.88
CA ALA A 60 -4.30 2.24 -7.93
C ALA A 60 -5.33 3.05 -7.14
N ARG A 61 -6.30 3.64 -7.84
CA ARG A 61 -7.39 4.41 -7.22
C ARG A 61 -8.18 3.56 -6.24
N LEU A 62 -8.61 2.36 -6.65
CA LEU A 62 -9.40 1.45 -5.78
C LEU A 62 -8.69 1.12 -4.47
N HIS A 63 -7.40 0.83 -4.55
CA HIS A 63 -6.58 0.52 -3.38
C HIS A 63 -6.38 1.74 -2.47
N TYR A 64 -6.06 2.91 -3.02
CA TYR A 64 -5.93 4.12 -2.21
C TYR A 64 -7.27 4.58 -1.60
N GLU A 65 -8.41 4.40 -2.28
CA GLU A 65 -9.75 4.67 -1.72
C GLU A 65 -10.00 3.83 -0.46
N ARG A 66 -9.68 2.53 -0.50
CA ARG A 66 -9.80 1.63 0.66
C ARG A 66 -8.87 2.04 1.79
N PHE A 67 -7.60 2.29 1.49
CA PHE A 67 -6.62 2.74 2.49
C PHE A 67 -7.08 4.02 3.20
N VAL A 68 -7.42 5.07 2.44
CA VAL A 68 -7.85 6.36 3.00
C VAL A 68 -9.10 6.20 3.87
N ARG A 69 -10.05 5.35 3.45
CA ARG A 69 -11.27 5.07 4.21
C ARG A 69 -11.00 4.29 5.49
N TRP A 70 -10.24 3.20 5.41
CA TRP A 70 -10.02 2.29 6.55
C TRP A 70 -9.03 2.84 7.57
N TRP A 71 -8.15 3.74 7.15
CA TRP A 71 -7.09 4.32 7.97
C TRP A 71 -7.36 5.80 8.32
N ALA A 72 -8.62 6.25 8.20
CA ALA A 72 -9.03 7.64 8.39
C ALA A 72 -8.74 8.18 9.80
N ASP A 73 -8.80 7.31 10.81
CA ASP A 73 -8.62 7.62 12.23
C ASP A 73 -7.34 6.99 12.80
N CYS A 74 -6.30 6.82 11.95
CA CYS A 74 -5.03 6.29 12.42
C CYS A 74 -4.39 7.17 13.49
N ASP A 75 -3.53 6.56 14.29
CA ASP A 75 -2.75 7.26 15.30
C ASP A 75 -2.00 8.47 14.69
N PRO A 76 -1.83 9.57 15.43
CA PRO A 76 -1.22 10.80 14.92
C PRO A 76 0.15 10.59 14.25
N GLU A 77 0.95 9.66 14.77
CA GLU A 77 2.28 9.31 14.22
C GLU A 77 2.21 8.66 12.82
N LEU A 78 1.05 8.09 12.45
CA LEU A 78 0.80 7.48 11.14
C LEU A 78 0.12 8.44 10.15
N ARG A 79 -0.29 9.63 10.59
CA ARG A 79 -0.95 10.64 9.72
C ARG A 79 -0.15 10.99 8.47
N PRO A 80 1.19 11.17 8.50
CA PRO A 80 1.95 11.45 7.29
C PRO A 80 1.76 10.40 6.21
N TRP A 81 1.61 9.14 6.61
CA TRP A 81 1.40 8.04 5.67
C TRP A 81 0.00 8.05 5.05
N TRP A 82 -1.01 8.35 5.86
CA TRP A 82 -2.38 8.52 5.38
C TRP A 82 -2.52 9.71 4.44
N GLU A 83 -1.85 10.83 4.74
CA GLU A 83 -1.82 12.02 3.88
C GLU A 83 -1.19 11.73 2.51
N GLU A 84 -0.12 10.93 2.47
CA GLU A 84 0.48 10.48 1.22
C GLU A 84 -0.53 9.70 0.35
N GLY A 85 -1.24 8.72 0.95
CA GLY A 85 -2.26 7.95 0.25
C GLY A 85 -3.45 8.81 -0.21
N ARG A 86 -3.90 9.76 0.61
CA ARG A 86 -4.94 10.74 0.25
C ARG A 86 -4.51 11.62 -0.91
N ALA A 87 -3.27 12.10 -0.91
CA ALA A 87 -2.74 12.91 -1.99
C ALA A 87 -2.62 12.11 -3.30
N ALA A 88 -2.19 10.84 -3.22
CA ALA A 88 -2.17 9.94 -4.38
C ALA A 88 -3.58 9.73 -4.96
N LEU A 89 -4.56 9.44 -4.11
CA LEU A 89 -5.96 9.31 -4.52
C LEU A 89 -6.46 10.57 -5.22
N ALA A 90 -6.21 11.76 -4.65
CA ALA A 90 -6.62 13.03 -5.26
C ALA A 90 -6.01 13.23 -6.66
N ARG A 91 -4.71 12.94 -6.83
CA ARG A 91 -4.05 12.99 -8.14
C ARG A 91 -4.65 12.01 -9.14
N LEU A 92 -5.03 10.81 -8.69
CA LEU A 92 -5.60 9.75 -9.52
C LEU A 92 -7.06 10.01 -9.94
N THR A 93 -7.81 10.76 -9.13
CA THR A 93 -9.20 11.14 -9.44
C THR A 93 -9.30 12.38 -10.33
N ALA A 94 -8.34 13.30 -10.27
CA ALA A 94 -8.37 14.55 -11.04
C ALA A 94 -8.20 14.40 -12.57
N GLY A 95 -8.02 13.18 -13.09
CA GLY A 95 -7.72 12.89 -14.50
C GLY A 95 -6.36 13.43 -14.98
N PRO A 96 -5.86 13.01 -16.16
CA PRO A 96 -4.82 13.77 -16.86
C PRO A 96 -5.43 15.11 -17.30
N ARG A 97 -4.74 16.23 -17.04
CA ARG A 97 -5.06 17.49 -17.72
C ARG A 97 -4.65 17.42 -19.18
#